data_AF-A0A4U1C582-F1
#
_entry.id   AF-A0A4U1C582-F1
#
_cell.length_a   1.000
_cell.length_b   1.000
_cell.length_c   1.000
_cell.angle_alpha   90.00
_cell.angle_beta   90.00
_cell.angle_gamma   90.00
#
_symmetry.space_group_name_H-M   'P 1'
#
loop_
_entity.id
_entity.type
_entity.pdbx_description
1 polymer ?
#
loop_
_entity_poly.entity_id
_entity_poly.type
_entity_poly.pdbx_seq_one_letter_code
_entity_poly.pdbx_strand_id
1 'polypeptide(L)'
;MEWIIGIIVTVIIALVPYFKSKYFSRPEITIEVISDGGISSPMWLSNNNDFSDGFVDDRTAIRIFELKWKFKIVLRNNSDLTAFYPELDFYSIGQDFMKIEKINRLQPIKSAETLTLKAEYKEFEETTGDKRTRIGENRPSEFENLSILLSYENSKKRRFYTIFNYSSKTEKNKFLNEIPKEFKIIKNQ
;
A
#
# COMPACT_ATOMS: atom_id res chain seq x y z
N MET A 1 -21.77 -11.35 53.10
CA MET A 1 -21.18 -10.46 52.06
C MET A 1 -20.29 -11.21 51.07
N GLU A 2 -19.54 -12.23 51.50
CA GLU A 2 -18.61 -12.97 50.62
C GLU A 2 -19.28 -13.68 49.43
N TRP A 3 -20.49 -14.25 49.61
CA TRP A 3 -21.21 -14.93 48.52
C TRP A 3 -21.73 -13.96 47.43
N ILE A 4 -22.02 -12.71 47.79
CA ILE A 4 -22.46 -11.67 46.83
C ILE A 4 -21.31 -11.29 45.92
N ILE A 5 -20.10 -11.15 46.47
CA ILE A 5 -18.88 -10.85 45.70
C ILE A 5 -18.59 -12.00 44.72
N GLY A 6 -18.73 -13.25 45.17
CA GLY A 6 -18.56 -14.43 44.30
C GLY A 6 -19.50 -14.42 43.08
N ILE A 7 -20.79 -14.17 43.30
CA ILE A 7 -21.80 -14.09 42.22
C ILE A 7 -21.46 -12.97 41.24
N ILE A 8 -21.10 -11.78 41.75
CA ILE A 8 -20.73 -10.63 40.91
C ILE A 8 -19.52 -10.98 40.02
N VAL A 9 -18.49 -11.61 40.59
CA VAL A 9 -17.29 -12.02 39.83
C VAL A 9 -17.63 -13.05 38.76
N THR A 10 -18.47 -14.05 39.07
CA THR A 10 -18.88 -15.07 38.07
C THR A 10 -19.67 -14.44 36.91
N VAL A 11 -20.58 -13.52 37.21
CA VAL A 11 -21.35 -12.79 36.19
C VAL A 11 -20.44 -11.93 35.30
N ILE A 12 -19.45 -11.24 35.89
CA ILE A 12 -18.47 -10.46 35.12
C ILE A 12 -17.66 -11.37 34.20
N ILE A 13 -17.12 -12.48 34.71
CA ILE A 13 -16.32 -13.44 33.91
C ILE A 13 -17.13 -13.99 32.73
N ALA A 14 -18.42 -14.27 32.92
CA ALA A 14 -19.29 -14.77 31.86
C ALA A 14 -19.63 -13.69 30.81
N LEU A 15 -19.80 -12.43 31.22
CA LEU A 15 -20.19 -11.34 30.33
C LEU A 15 -19.02 -10.76 29.53
N VAL A 16 -17.81 -10.70 30.11
CA VAL A 16 -16.61 -10.15 29.45
C VAL A 16 -16.34 -10.74 28.05
N PRO A 17 -16.32 -12.06 27.82
CA PRO A 17 -16.06 -12.62 26.49
C PRO A 17 -17.15 -12.26 25.48
N TYR A 18 -18.43 -12.17 25.92
CA TYR A 18 -19.54 -11.77 25.07
C TYR A 18 -19.41 -10.31 24.61
N PHE A 19 -19.12 -9.39 25.54
CA PHE A 19 -18.88 -8.00 25.19
C PHE A 19 -17.61 -7.82 24.35
N LYS A 20 -16.56 -8.60 24.63
CA LYS A 20 -15.32 -8.56 23.85
C LYS A 20 -15.57 -9.01 22.40
N SER A 21 -16.26 -10.12 22.16
CA SER A 21 -16.54 -10.55 20.78
C SER A 21 -17.42 -9.52 20.06
N LYS A 22 -18.47 -9.01 20.69
CA LYS A 22 -19.44 -8.11 20.03
C LYS A 22 -18.88 -6.72 19.69
N TYR A 23 -17.95 -6.19 20.49
CA TYR A 23 -17.41 -4.83 20.31
C TYR A 23 -15.97 -4.77 19.79
N PHE A 24 -15.18 -5.85 19.96
CA PHE A 24 -13.78 -5.91 19.52
C PHE A 24 -13.60 -6.76 18.26
N SER A 25 -14.68 -7.33 17.71
CA SER A 25 -14.68 -7.98 16.39
C SER A 25 -14.13 -7.05 15.31
N ARG A 26 -13.10 -7.52 14.63
CA ARG A 26 -12.28 -6.80 13.66
C ARG A 26 -12.47 -7.39 12.26
N PRO A 27 -12.85 -6.60 11.24
CA PRO A 27 -12.76 -7.02 9.85
C PRO A 27 -11.32 -7.33 9.46
N GLU A 28 -11.08 -8.44 8.78
CA GLU A 28 -9.72 -8.85 8.38
C GLU A 28 -9.48 -8.51 6.91
N ILE A 29 -9.10 -7.26 6.67
CA ILE A 29 -8.76 -6.79 5.33
C ILE A 29 -7.27 -6.98 5.08
N THR A 30 -6.94 -7.73 4.03
CA THR A 30 -5.57 -7.94 3.55
C THR A 30 -5.30 -7.09 2.32
N ILE A 31 -4.04 -6.70 2.16
CA ILE A 31 -3.53 -5.91 1.04
C ILE A 31 -2.55 -6.78 0.25
N GLU A 32 -2.64 -6.73 -1.06
CA GLU A 32 -1.74 -7.38 -2.00
C GLU A 32 -1.36 -6.39 -3.10
N VAL A 33 -0.10 -6.43 -3.56
CA VAL A 33 0.39 -5.56 -4.65
C VAL A 33 0.83 -6.41 -5.81
N ILE A 34 0.05 -6.36 -6.90
CA ILE A 34 0.25 -7.18 -8.09
C ILE A 34 0.82 -6.29 -9.20
N SER A 35 1.85 -6.78 -9.91
CA SER A 35 2.36 -6.08 -11.09
C SER A 35 1.37 -6.21 -12.25
N ASP A 36 1.11 -5.10 -12.93
CA ASP A 36 0.24 -5.00 -14.10
C ASP A 36 1.05 -4.56 -15.34
N GLY A 37 2.34 -4.92 -15.36
CA GLY A 37 3.30 -4.58 -16.41
C GLY A 37 3.87 -3.17 -16.29
N GLY A 38 4.27 -2.60 -17.43
CA GLY A 38 4.85 -1.27 -17.50
C GLY A 38 5.45 -0.97 -18.87
N ILE A 39 6.04 0.22 -19.02
CA ILE A 39 6.64 0.66 -20.27
C ILE A 39 7.90 1.50 -20.00
N SER A 40 8.89 1.37 -20.87
CA SER A 40 10.07 2.25 -20.94
C SER A 40 10.03 2.97 -22.29
N SER A 41 10.04 4.30 -22.28
CA SER A 41 9.97 5.11 -23.50
C SER A 41 11.10 6.14 -23.50
N PRO A 42 11.84 6.29 -24.62
CA PRO A 42 12.79 7.40 -24.76
C PRO A 42 12.00 8.71 -24.80
N MET A 43 12.40 9.70 -24.01
CA MET A 43 11.75 11.00 -23.93
C MET A 43 12.57 12.07 -24.64
N TRP A 44 13.87 12.18 -24.30
CA TRP A 44 14.78 13.19 -24.84
C TRP A 44 16.19 12.65 -25.01
N LEU A 45 17.00 13.32 -25.83
CA LEU A 45 18.46 13.18 -25.80
C LEU A 45 18.98 13.91 -24.56
N SER A 46 19.96 13.31 -23.89
CA SER A 46 20.65 13.98 -22.78
C SER A 46 21.57 15.08 -23.30
N ASN A 47 21.73 16.15 -22.49
CA ASN A 47 22.74 17.17 -22.69
C ASN A 47 24.18 16.67 -22.43
N ASN A 48 24.34 15.48 -21.86
CA ASN A 48 25.63 14.84 -21.60
C ASN A 48 26.23 14.14 -22.83
N ASN A 49 25.53 14.14 -23.96
CA ASN A 49 26.12 13.70 -25.22
C ASN A 49 27.10 14.74 -25.76
N ASP A 50 28.08 14.28 -26.53
CA ASP A 50 28.90 15.17 -27.34
C ASP A 50 28.12 15.58 -28.59
N PHE A 51 27.90 16.88 -28.77
CA PHE A 51 27.21 17.47 -29.91
C PHE A 51 28.14 18.25 -30.84
N SER A 52 29.46 18.19 -30.63
CA SER A 52 30.45 18.96 -31.39
C SER A 52 30.39 18.70 -32.90
N ASP A 53 30.08 17.46 -33.29
CA ASP A 53 29.96 17.05 -34.69
C ASP A 53 28.57 17.32 -35.31
N GLY A 54 27.62 17.89 -34.55
CA GLY A 54 26.27 18.21 -35.01
C GLY A 54 25.33 16.99 -35.14
N PHE A 55 25.79 15.80 -34.81
CA PHE A 55 24.99 14.58 -34.69
C PHE A 55 25.46 13.73 -33.52
N VAL A 56 24.61 12.81 -33.05
CA VAL A 56 24.94 11.83 -32.00
C VAL A 56 24.66 10.44 -32.57
N ASP A 57 25.62 9.52 -32.45
CA ASP A 57 25.43 8.12 -32.85
C ASP A 57 24.37 7.46 -31.96
N ASP A 58 23.34 6.88 -32.58
CA ASP A 58 22.23 6.21 -31.91
C ASP A 58 22.66 5.14 -30.89
N ARG A 59 23.77 4.44 -31.17
CA ARG A 59 24.30 3.36 -30.32
C ARG A 59 24.97 3.86 -29.05
N THR A 60 25.56 5.05 -29.08
CA THR A 60 26.23 5.66 -27.94
C THR A 60 25.42 6.79 -27.31
N ALA A 61 24.32 7.19 -27.95
CA ALA A 61 23.44 8.25 -27.49
C ALA A 61 22.87 7.96 -26.10
N ILE A 62 23.22 8.81 -25.15
CA ILE A 62 22.61 8.90 -23.83
C ILE A 62 21.24 9.56 -23.98
N ARG A 63 20.21 8.91 -23.47
CA ARG A 63 18.82 9.37 -23.52
C ARG A 63 18.24 9.42 -22.13
N ILE A 64 17.29 10.33 -21.95
CA ILE A 64 16.41 10.36 -20.80
C ILE A 64 15.21 9.47 -21.13
N PHE A 65 15.09 8.35 -20.43
CA PHE A 65 13.99 7.41 -20.53
C PHE A 65 12.95 7.69 -19.44
N GLU A 66 11.67 7.72 -19.81
CA GLU A 66 10.57 7.66 -18.86
C GLU A 66 10.22 6.18 -18.62
N LEU A 67 10.44 5.72 -17.39
CA LEU A 67 10.10 4.39 -16.91
C LEU A 67 8.76 4.48 -16.18
N LYS A 68 7.81 3.61 -16.55
CA LYS A 68 6.49 3.51 -15.90
C LYS A 68 6.23 2.08 -15.51
N TRP A 69 5.95 1.86 -14.25
CA TRP A 69 5.46 0.57 -13.77
C TRP A 69 4.02 0.69 -13.31
N LYS A 70 3.20 -0.27 -13.71
CA LYS A 70 1.78 -0.33 -13.35
C LYS A 70 1.57 -1.44 -12.34
N PHE A 71 0.72 -1.16 -11.36
CA PHE A 71 0.38 -2.10 -10.29
C PHE A 71 -1.10 -2.05 -9.97
N LYS A 72 -1.58 -3.14 -9.37
CA LYS A 72 -2.90 -3.25 -8.77
C LYS A 72 -2.72 -3.46 -7.28
N ILE A 73 -3.34 -2.59 -6.49
CA ILE A 73 -3.47 -2.79 -5.05
C ILE A 73 -4.81 -3.48 -4.82
N VAL A 74 -4.75 -4.71 -4.33
CA VAL A 74 -5.90 -5.55 -4.09
C VAL A 74 -6.18 -5.59 -2.59
N LEU A 75 -7.37 -5.11 -2.19
CA LEU A 75 -7.85 -5.17 -0.83
C LEU A 75 -8.90 -6.28 -0.74
N ARG A 76 -8.64 -7.31 0.07
CA ARG A 76 -9.55 -8.45 0.21
C ARG A 76 -10.02 -8.60 1.65
N ASN A 77 -11.33 -8.67 1.84
CA ASN A 77 -11.92 -8.97 3.13
C ASN A 77 -12.01 -10.48 3.35
N ASN A 78 -11.15 -11.00 4.22
CA ASN A 78 -11.11 -12.43 4.58
C ASN A 78 -11.91 -12.72 5.87
N SER A 79 -12.87 -11.86 6.23
CA SER A 79 -13.72 -12.04 7.40
C SER A 79 -15.21 -11.92 7.07
N ASP A 80 -16.05 -12.37 8.01
CA ASP A 80 -17.51 -12.22 7.92
C ASP A 80 -18.00 -10.80 8.27
N LEU A 81 -17.09 -9.89 8.61
CA LEU A 81 -17.40 -8.56 9.09
C LEU A 81 -17.17 -7.53 8.00
N THR A 82 -18.14 -6.63 7.80
CA THR A 82 -17.98 -5.51 6.86
C THR A 82 -17.01 -4.47 7.42
N ALA A 83 -16.07 -4.03 6.58
CA ALA A 83 -15.21 -2.88 6.86
C ALA A 83 -15.84 -1.61 6.26
N PHE A 84 -16.03 -0.59 7.10
CA PHE A 84 -16.60 0.69 6.72
C PHE A 84 -15.51 1.76 6.64
N TYR A 85 -15.77 2.78 5.83
CA TYR A 85 -14.90 3.97 5.72
C TYR A 85 -13.43 3.65 5.46
N PRO A 86 -13.10 2.84 4.43
CA PRO A 86 -11.73 2.50 4.15
C PRO A 86 -10.95 3.74 3.68
N GLU A 87 -9.77 3.91 4.24
CA GLU A 87 -8.82 4.99 3.92
C GLU A 87 -7.44 4.36 3.71
N LEU A 88 -6.72 4.80 2.68
CA LEU A 88 -5.44 4.24 2.28
C LEU A 88 -4.37 5.33 2.35
N ASP A 89 -3.36 5.11 3.19
CA ASP A 89 -2.21 5.99 3.34
C ASP A 89 -0.94 5.25 2.86
N PHE A 90 -0.02 5.98 2.25
CA PHE A 90 1.22 5.43 1.71
C PHE A 90 2.44 6.07 2.36
N TYR A 91 3.38 5.24 2.75
CA TYR A 91 4.70 5.65 3.19
C TYR A 91 5.72 5.02 2.24
N SER A 92 6.44 5.85 1.50
CA SER A 92 7.55 5.43 0.65
C SER A 92 8.59 6.55 0.64
N ILE A 93 9.87 6.20 0.61
CA ILE A 93 10.95 7.15 0.44
C ILE A 93 11.03 7.46 -1.07
N GLY A 94 10.58 8.66 -1.52
CA GLY A 94 10.61 9.08 -2.93
C GLY A 94 9.23 9.38 -3.57
N GLN A 95 8.31 9.98 -2.81
CA GLN A 95 6.86 10.10 -3.12
C GLN A 95 6.44 10.81 -4.43
N ASP A 96 7.32 11.53 -5.14
CA ASP A 96 6.87 12.49 -6.16
C ASP A 96 6.24 11.86 -7.42
N PHE A 97 6.45 10.55 -7.62
CA PHE A 97 6.13 9.90 -8.89
C PHE A 97 5.06 8.80 -8.82
N MET A 98 4.40 8.63 -7.67
CA MET A 98 3.38 7.60 -7.48
C MET A 98 1.98 8.16 -7.71
N LYS A 99 1.26 7.66 -8.72
CA LYS A 99 -0.16 7.96 -8.96
C LYS A 99 -1.00 6.78 -8.54
N ILE A 100 -2.01 7.01 -7.71
CA ILE A 100 -2.85 5.94 -7.16
C ILE A 100 -4.32 6.31 -7.32
N GLU A 101 -5.14 5.35 -7.73
CA GLU A 101 -6.58 5.48 -7.75
C GLU A 101 -7.13 5.70 -6.34
N LYS A 102 -7.94 6.76 -6.19
CA LYS A 102 -8.49 7.14 -4.90
C LYS A 102 -9.52 6.11 -4.44
N ILE A 103 -9.34 5.60 -3.22
CA ILE A 103 -10.34 4.74 -2.59
C ILE A 103 -11.62 5.54 -2.28
N ASN A 104 -12.78 4.95 -2.61
CA ASN A 104 -14.06 5.53 -2.22
C ASN A 104 -14.34 5.23 -0.75
N ARG A 105 -14.07 6.20 0.12
CA ARG A 105 -14.33 6.11 1.56
C ARG A 105 -15.79 5.75 1.90
N LEU A 106 -16.76 6.11 1.08
CA LEU A 106 -18.18 5.80 1.36
C LEU A 106 -18.60 4.40 0.89
N GLN A 107 -17.72 3.69 0.17
CA GLN A 107 -17.95 2.31 -0.23
C GLN A 107 -17.38 1.36 0.82
N PRO A 108 -18.22 0.60 1.54
CA PRO A 108 -17.74 -0.43 2.45
C PRO A 108 -17.15 -1.63 1.69
N ILE A 109 -16.26 -2.37 2.34
CA ILE A 109 -15.74 -3.66 1.86
C ILE A 109 -16.47 -4.77 2.62
N LYS A 110 -17.46 -5.38 1.99
CA LYS A 110 -18.30 -6.44 2.56
C LYS A 110 -17.50 -7.73 2.74
N SER A 111 -18.09 -8.69 3.45
CA SER A 111 -17.50 -10.02 3.60
C SER A 111 -17.22 -10.65 2.24
N ALA A 112 -16.05 -11.27 2.10
CA ALA A 112 -15.55 -11.89 0.87
C ALA A 112 -15.42 -10.94 -0.35
N GLU A 113 -15.60 -9.63 -0.15
CA GLU A 113 -15.46 -8.64 -1.21
C GLU A 113 -13.98 -8.32 -1.47
N THR A 114 -13.68 -8.01 -2.73
CA THR A 114 -12.36 -7.56 -3.17
C THR A 114 -12.50 -6.20 -3.86
N LEU A 115 -11.70 -5.24 -3.42
CA LEU A 115 -11.54 -3.95 -4.07
C LEU A 115 -10.17 -3.91 -4.76
N THR A 116 -10.11 -3.42 -6.00
CA THR A 116 -8.86 -3.28 -6.74
C THR A 116 -8.66 -1.83 -7.14
N LEU A 117 -7.50 -1.28 -6.80
CA LEU A 117 -7.09 0.08 -7.10
C LEU A 117 -5.90 0.04 -8.06
N LYS A 118 -5.92 0.89 -9.09
CA LYS A 118 -4.78 1.02 -10.01
C LYS A 118 -3.74 1.97 -9.43
N ALA A 119 -2.47 1.61 -9.55
CA ALA A 119 -1.34 2.44 -9.18
C ALA A 119 -0.30 2.47 -10.31
N GLU A 120 0.41 3.59 -10.43
CA GLU A 120 1.51 3.79 -11.36
C GLU A 120 2.67 4.44 -10.62
N TYR A 121 3.87 3.92 -10.81
CA TYR A 121 5.12 4.54 -10.38
C TYR A 121 5.90 4.98 -11.61
N LYS A 122 6.49 6.16 -11.55
CA LYS A 122 7.33 6.70 -12.62
C LYS A 122 8.73 7.02 -12.16
N GLU A 123 9.68 6.89 -13.06
CA GLU A 123 11.06 7.28 -12.84
C GLU A 123 11.67 7.78 -14.15
N PHE A 124 12.69 8.63 -14.05
CA PHE A 124 13.49 9.05 -15.18
C PHE A 124 14.89 8.48 -15.06
N GLU A 125 15.33 7.74 -16.06
CA GLU A 125 16.67 7.17 -16.13
C GLU A 125 17.42 7.81 -17.29
N GLU A 126 18.64 8.30 -17.03
CA GLU A 126 19.50 8.86 -18.06
C GLU A 126 20.64 7.89 -18.40
N THR A 127 20.54 7.22 -19.54
CA THR A 127 21.47 6.16 -19.91
C THR A 127 21.45 5.84 -21.41
N THR A 128 22.27 4.91 -21.86
CA THR A 128 22.24 4.37 -23.23
C THR A 128 21.14 3.31 -23.38
N GLY A 129 20.62 3.12 -24.60
CA GLY A 129 19.48 2.24 -24.84
C GLY A 129 19.70 0.75 -24.50
N ASP A 130 20.95 0.30 -24.49
CA ASP A 130 21.37 -1.06 -24.12
C ASP A 130 21.42 -1.28 -22.61
N LYS A 131 21.73 -0.23 -21.83
CA LYS A 131 21.86 -0.26 -20.37
C LYS A 131 20.58 0.06 -19.61
N ARG A 132 19.56 0.57 -20.31
CA ARG A 132 18.28 0.97 -19.70
C ARG A 132 17.62 -0.16 -18.92
N THR A 133 16.96 0.20 -17.83
CA THR A 133 16.18 -0.72 -17.02
C THR A 133 15.07 -1.39 -17.85
N ARG A 134 15.02 -2.72 -17.80
CA ARG A 134 13.99 -3.51 -18.45
C ARG A 134 12.76 -3.65 -17.56
N ILE A 135 11.71 -2.90 -17.93
CA ILE A 135 10.43 -2.94 -17.25
C ILE A 135 9.78 -4.31 -17.45
N GLY A 136 9.34 -4.94 -16.35
CA GLY A 136 8.68 -6.24 -16.35
C GLY A 136 9.56 -7.38 -15.83
N GLU A 137 10.89 -7.24 -15.87
CA GLU A 137 11.81 -8.19 -15.23
C GLU A 137 12.01 -7.84 -13.75
N ASN A 138 12.15 -6.55 -13.44
CA ASN A 138 12.39 -6.06 -12.08
C ASN A 138 11.35 -5.01 -11.66
N ARG A 139 11.00 -5.03 -10.36
CA ARG A 139 10.22 -3.97 -9.71
C ARG A 139 11.15 -2.79 -9.33
N PRO A 140 10.62 -1.56 -9.23
CA PRO A 140 11.38 -0.41 -8.73
C PRO A 140 12.05 -0.68 -7.39
N SER A 141 13.29 -0.22 -7.23
CA SER A 141 14.06 -0.31 -5.97
C SER A 141 13.35 0.39 -4.81
N GLU A 142 12.62 1.45 -5.10
CA GLU A 142 11.91 2.30 -4.14
C GLU A 142 10.78 1.52 -3.46
N PHE A 143 10.30 0.44 -4.07
CA PHE A 143 9.35 -0.44 -3.42
C PHE A 143 9.92 -1.26 -2.27
N GLU A 144 11.25 -1.44 -2.16
CA GLU A 144 11.84 -2.17 -1.04
C GLU A 144 11.44 -1.62 0.34
N ASN A 145 11.06 -0.33 0.39
CA ASN A 145 10.60 0.34 1.60
C ASN A 145 9.15 0.84 1.50
N LEU A 146 8.34 0.24 0.62
CA LEU A 146 6.93 0.59 0.51
C LEU A 146 6.13 0.03 1.68
N SER A 147 5.52 0.93 2.42
CA SER A 147 4.51 0.61 3.43
C SER A 147 3.17 1.20 3.03
N ILE A 148 2.12 0.39 3.09
CA ILE A 148 0.73 0.79 2.83
C ILE A 148 -0.06 0.59 4.11
N LEU A 149 -0.73 1.63 4.59
CA LEU A 149 -1.61 1.57 5.74
C LEU A 149 -3.06 1.70 5.28
N LEU A 150 -3.84 0.65 5.48
CA LEU A 150 -5.28 0.68 5.35
C LEU A 150 -5.90 0.93 6.72
N SER A 151 -6.68 2.01 6.84
CA SER A 151 -7.51 2.31 8.00
C SER A 151 -8.98 2.01 7.68
N TYR A 152 -9.73 1.44 8.63
CA TYR A 152 -11.15 1.14 8.44
C TYR A 152 -11.87 1.02 9.78
N GLU A 153 -13.20 0.99 9.75
CA GLU A 153 -14.06 0.85 10.90
C GLU A 153 -14.92 -0.43 10.84
N ASN A 154 -15.29 -0.97 11.99
CA ASN A 154 -16.34 -1.98 12.07
C ASN A 154 -17.73 -1.33 12.23
N SER A 155 -18.79 -2.16 12.32
CA SER A 155 -20.18 -1.71 12.54
C SER A 155 -20.42 -0.93 13.84
N LYS A 156 -19.44 -0.93 14.76
CA LYS A 156 -19.47 -0.19 16.04
C LYS A 156 -18.62 1.07 16.00
N LYS A 157 -18.19 1.53 14.81
CA LYS A 157 -17.34 2.71 14.61
C LYS A 157 -15.98 2.61 15.31
N ARG A 158 -15.53 1.39 15.59
CA ARG A 158 -14.19 1.17 16.12
C ARG A 158 -13.22 1.10 14.97
N ARG A 159 -12.13 1.87 15.08
CA ARG A 159 -11.09 1.95 14.07
C ARG A 159 -10.07 0.83 14.20
N PHE A 160 -9.66 0.28 13.07
CA PHE A 160 -8.65 -0.75 12.92
C PHE A 160 -7.73 -0.39 11.76
N TYR A 161 -6.57 -1.03 11.75
CA TYR A 161 -5.57 -0.79 10.74
C TYR A 161 -4.97 -2.10 10.24
N THR A 162 -4.69 -2.16 8.95
CA THR A 162 -3.83 -3.18 8.35
C THR A 162 -2.63 -2.46 7.75
N ILE A 163 -1.43 -2.81 8.19
CA ILE A 163 -0.20 -2.38 7.51
C ILE A 163 0.27 -3.52 6.61
N PHE A 164 0.59 -3.16 5.38
CA PHE A 164 1.32 -3.99 4.44
C PHE A 164 2.71 -3.41 4.28
N ASN A 165 3.71 -4.23 4.60
CA ASN A 165 5.10 -3.89 4.34
C ASN A 165 5.57 -4.76 3.19
N TYR A 166 6.02 -4.09 2.14
CA TYR A 166 6.69 -4.75 1.05
C TYR A 166 8.13 -5.05 1.44
N SER A 167 8.60 -6.25 1.10
CA SER A 167 10.01 -6.61 1.14
C SER A 167 10.24 -7.66 0.08
N SER A 168 11.37 -7.59 -0.62
CA SER A 168 11.79 -8.54 -1.66
C SER A 168 11.80 -10.02 -1.22
N LYS A 169 11.76 -10.28 0.10
CA LYS A 169 11.73 -11.64 0.67
C LYS A 169 10.37 -12.06 1.21
N THR A 170 9.54 -11.14 1.69
CA THR A 170 8.24 -11.45 2.29
C THR A 170 7.26 -10.28 2.20
N GLU A 171 6.07 -10.54 1.68
CA GLU A 171 4.92 -9.65 1.83
C GLU A 171 4.22 -9.96 3.15
N LYS A 172 4.09 -8.96 4.04
CA LYS A 172 3.48 -9.17 5.36
C LYS A 172 2.36 -8.18 5.61
N ASN A 173 1.15 -8.72 5.74
CA ASN A 173 0.02 -8.02 6.32
C ASN A 173 0.07 -8.15 7.85
N LYS A 174 0.00 -7.04 8.56
CA LYS A 174 -0.09 -7.00 10.02
C LYS A 174 -1.31 -6.19 10.44
N PHE A 175 -2.18 -6.83 11.21
CA PHE A 175 -3.36 -6.19 11.79
C PHE A 175 -2.99 -5.45 13.08
N LEU A 176 -3.39 -4.20 13.18
CA LEU A 176 -3.04 -3.29 14.26
C LEU A 176 -4.29 -2.63 14.85
N ASN A 177 -4.19 -2.26 16.12
CA ASN A 177 -5.21 -1.48 16.83
C ASN A 177 -4.88 0.01 16.86
N GLU A 178 -3.66 0.38 16.49
CA GLU A 178 -3.16 1.76 16.53
C GLU A 178 -2.35 2.08 15.27
N ILE A 179 -2.32 3.37 14.92
CA ILE A 179 -1.55 3.88 13.78
C ILE A 179 -0.05 3.73 14.09
N PRO A 180 0.76 3.17 13.18
CA PRO A 180 2.22 3.14 13.30
C PRO A 180 2.83 4.54 13.36
N LYS A 181 4.01 4.68 13.97
CA LYS A 181 4.63 6.01 14.22
C LYS A 181 4.97 6.74 12.92
N GLU A 182 5.47 6.01 11.94
CA GLU A 182 5.84 6.49 10.61
C GLU A 182 4.67 7.17 9.87
N PHE A 183 3.44 6.66 10.05
CA PHE A 183 2.23 7.25 9.47
C PHE A 183 1.63 8.40 10.29
N LYS A 184 1.98 8.54 11.58
CA LYS A 184 1.57 9.69 12.41
C LYS A 184 2.27 10.98 12.01
N ILE A 185 3.51 10.87 11.52
CA ILE A 185 4.33 12.03 11.14
C ILE A 185 3.79 12.67 9.85
N ILE A 186 3.39 11.86 8.87
CA ILE A 186 2.86 12.35 7.58
C ILE A 186 1.55 13.12 7.73
N LYS A 187 0.65 12.72 8.67
CA LYS A 187 -0.65 13.37 8.84
C LYS A 187 -0.59 14.77 9.47
N ASN A 188 0.57 15.17 9.99
CA ASN A 188 0.78 16.47 10.64
C ASN A 188 1.57 17.46 9.76
N GLN A 189 1.85 17.09 8.51
CA GLN A 189 2.42 17.96 7.47
C GLN A 189 1.30 18.41 6.52
#